data_AF-A0A2U1ZUR7-F1
#
_entry.id   AF-A0A2U1ZUR7-F1
#
_cell.length_a   1.000
_cell.length_b   1.000
_cell.length_c   1.000
_cell.angle_alpha   90.00
_cell.angle_beta   90.00
_cell.angle_gamma   90.00
#
_symmetry.space_group_name_H-M   'P 1'
#
loop_
_entity.id
_entity.type
_entity.pdbx_description
1 polymer ?
#
loop_
_entity_poly.entity_id
_entity_poly.type
_entity_poly.pdbx_seq_one_letter_code
_entity_poly.pdbx_strand_id
1 'polypeptide(L)'
;MAIGRTGRTTTGARRGTTTVDRGPGGGGRLVVALRTGDPRLVAAVRDVVEWLEGDVVVRPPGAPPVPAHAHLDDATLAAPASPTWGTTAIAVAVSAPDGDPAPTAVGVLQLPRDTGVLADAITVHAASSASRTVGVVGARGGVGASVTAALLARSAVDTGRSAGLVDLGGGLDVVLGIEDEPGPGGRT
;
A
#
# COMPACT_ATOMS: atom_id res chain seq x y z
N MET A 1 46.83 -37.15 -18.07
CA MET A 1 46.00 -38.29 -18.52
C MET A 1 45.04 -38.59 -17.37
N ALA A 2 43.86 -37.96 -17.28
CA ALA A 2 42.63 -38.19 -18.07
C ALA A 2 41.98 -39.53 -17.59
N ILE A 3 40.68 -39.73 -17.30
CA ILE A 3 39.39 -39.07 -17.59
C ILE A 3 38.34 -39.63 -16.58
N GLY A 4 37.16 -39.00 -16.45
CA GLY A 4 36.02 -39.35 -15.58
C GLY A 4 35.40 -40.76 -15.75
N ARG A 5 34.23 -41.10 -15.20
CA ARG A 5 32.98 -40.32 -15.08
C ARG A 5 31.91 -41.18 -14.33
N THR A 6 30.93 -40.52 -13.70
CA THR A 6 29.49 -40.88 -13.58
C THR A 6 28.94 -41.89 -12.55
N GLY A 7 27.92 -41.44 -11.79
CA GLY A 7 26.89 -42.30 -11.18
C GLY A 7 25.89 -41.62 -10.22
N ARG A 8 24.86 -40.94 -10.76
CA ARG A 8 23.46 -40.69 -10.29
C ARG A 8 23.12 -40.68 -8.78
N THR A 9 22.63 -39.56 -8.21
CA THR A 9 21.23 -39.05 -8.15
C THR A 9 20.20 -39.93 -7.44
N THR A 10 19.82 -39.51 -6.22
CA THR A 10 18.45 -39.60 -5.70
C THR A 10 18.10 -38.27 -5.04
N THR A 11 17.45 -37.40 -5.79
CA THR A 11 16.82 -36.17 -5.29
C THR A 11 15.53 -36.56 -4.60
N GLY A 12 15.57 -36.66 -3.27
CA GLY A 12 14.37 -36.65 -2.43
C GLY A 12 13.75 -35.26 -2.50
N ALA A 13 12.64 -35.14 -3.22
CA ALA A 13 11.83 -33.94 -3.27
C ALA A 13 11.27 -33.64 -1.87
N ARG A 14 12.00 -32.85 -1.08
CA ARG A 14 11.43 -32.17 0.08
C ARG A 14 10.38 -31.21 -0.46
N ARG A 15 9.14 -31.57 -0.20
CA ARG A 15 7.95 -30.74 -0.41
C ARG A 15 8.08 -29.54 0.52
N GLY A 16 8.83 -28.54 0.07
CA GLY A 16 8.89 -27.23 0.71
C GLY A 16 7.48 -26.65 0.61
N THR A 17 6.79 -26.63 1.75
CA THR A 17 5.63 -25.76 1.95
C THR A 17 6.12 -24.34 1.74
N THR A 18 5.99 -23.83 0.52
CA THR A 18 6.05 -22.41 0.24
C THR A 18 4.85 -21.81 0.95
N THR A 19 5.07 -21.31 2.16
CA THR A 19 4.15 -20.37 2.77
C THR A 19 4.08 -19.20 1.81
N VAL A 20 3.02 -19.16 1.02
CA VAL A 20 2.65 -17.99 0.25
C VAL A 20 2.55 -16.87 1.29
N ASP A 21 3.50 -15.95 1.26
CA ASP A 21 3.44 -14.70 1.99
C ASP A 21 2.18 -13.98 1.50
N ARG A 22 1.09 -14.16 2.25
CA ARG A 22 -0.14 -13.44 2.01
C ARG A 22 0.17 -12.02 2.43
N GLY A 23 0.45 -11.15 1.45
CA GLY A 23 0.38 -9.72 1.65
C GLY A 23 -0.93 -9.34 2.38
N PRO A 24 -0.96 -8.21 3.10
CA PRO A 24 -1.98 -7.89 4.09
C PRO A 24 -3.37 -7.85 3.44
N GLY A 25 -4.09 -8.96 3.56
CA GLY A 25 -5.36 -9.20 2.89
C GLY A 25 -6.24 -10.21 3.63
N GLY A 26 -6.05 -10.34 4.95
CA GLY A 26 -6.92 -11.18 5.77
C GLY A 26 -6.78 -10.84 7.24
N GLY A 27 -7.75 -10.11 7.80
CA GLY A 27 -8.01 -9.97 9.24
C GLY A 27 -6.81 -9.63 10.12
N GLY A 28 -5.75 -9.04 9.55
CA GLY A 28 -4.54 -8.67 10.26
C GLY A 28 -4.76 -7.33 10.92
N ARG A 29 -4.40 -7.25 12.20
CA ARG A 29 -4.40 -6.01 12.97
C ARG A 29 -3.55 -4.96 12.24
N LEU A 30 -4.00 -3.70 12.19
CA LEU A 30 -3.27 -2.61 11.54
C LEU A 30 -1.84 -2.55 12.09
N VAL A 31 -0.84 -2.43 11.21
CA VAL A 31 0.57 -2.35 11.58
C VAL A 31 1.15 -1.06 11.03
N VAL A 32 1.66 -0.20 11.91
CA VAL A 32 2.28 1.08 11.58
C VAL A 32 3.76 1.02 11.93
N ALA A 33 4.64 1.28 10.96
CA ALA A 33 6.07 1.39 11.21
C ALA A 33 6.40 2.85 11.52
N LEU A 34 7.10 3.10 12.64
CA LEU A 34 7.55 4.44 13.03
C LEU A 34 9.08 4.46 13.10
N ARG A 35 9.72 5.37 12.37
CA ARG A 35 11.16 5.62 12.49
C ARG A 35 11.41 6.81 13.39
N THR A 36 11.94 6.55 14.59
CA THR A 36 12.29 7.60 15.56
C THR A 36 13.26 7.09 16.61
N GLY A 37 14.00 8.00 17.23
CA GLY A 37 14.69 7.77 18.49
C GLY A 37 13.99 8.41 19.70
N ASP A 38 12.92 9.18 19.49
CA ASP A 38 12.24 9.94 20.53
C ASP A 38 11.12 9.12 21.20
N PRO A 39 11.25 8.75 22.49
CA PRO A 39 10.22 8.00 23.20
C PRO A 39 8.89 8.75 23.35
N ARG A 40 8.89 10.08 23.29
CA ARG A 40 7.66 10.89 23.36
C ARG A 40 6.83 10.74 22.10
N LEU A 41 7.50 10.77 20.94
CA LEU A 41 6.85 10.51 19.66
C LEU A 41 6.33 9.07 19.57
N VAL A 42 7.08 8.09 20.10
CA VAL A 42 6.60 6.71 20.22
C VAL A 42 5.32 6.63 21.04
N ALA A 43 5.25 7.29 22.19
CA ALA A 43 4.05 7.29 23.04
C ALA A 43 2.85 7.93 22.31
N ALA A 44 3.03 9.13 21.75
CA ALA A 44 1.96 9.84 21.06
C ALA A 44 1.41 9.08 19.84
N VAL A 45 2.28 8.43 19.06
CA VAL A 45 1.85 7.60 17.92
C VAL A 45 1.13 6.34 18.39
N ARG A 46 1.59 5.72 19.49
CA ARG A 46 0.90 4.54 20.05
C ARG A 46 -0.51 4.86 20.49
N ASP A 47 -0.73 6.00 21.14
CA ASP A 47 -2.08 6.42 21.55
C ASP A 47 -3.02 6.53 20.33
N VAL A 48 -2.55 7.13 19.22
CA VAL A 48 -3.35 7.24 17.99
C VAL A 48 -3.59 5.88 17.34
N VAL A 49 -2.57 5.02 17.28
CA VAL A 49 -2.68 3.70 16.65
C VAL A 49 -3.54 2.74 17.47
N GLU A 50 -3.58 2.90 18.79
CA GLU A 50 -4.48 2.17 19.68
C GLU A 50 -5.95 2.47 19.36
N TRP A 51 -6.31 3.73 19.06
CA TRP A 51 -7.68 4.09 18.62
C TRP A 51 -8.08 3.39 17.32
N LEU A 52 -7.11 3.06 16.47
CA LEU A 52 -7.28 2.32 15.22
C LEU A 52 -7.15 0.80 15.42
N GLU A 53 -7.13 0.34 16.67
CA GLU A 53 -6.94 -1.06 17.05
C GLU A 53 -5.64 -1.70 16.49
N GLY A 54 -4.62 -0.89 16.23
CA GLY A 54 -3.38 -1.31 15.56
C GLY A 54 -2.20 -1.61 16.48
N ASP A 55 -1.06 -1.92 15.88
CA ASP A 55 0.25 -2.14 16.49
C ASP A 55 1.31 -1.20 15.89
N VAL A 56 2.25 -0.73 16.73
CA VAL A 56 3.35 0.14 16.30
C VAL A 56 4.68 -0.62 16.34
N VAL A 57 5.36 -0.68 15.20
CA VAL A 57 6.72 -1.20 15.08
C VAL A 57 7.72 -0.04 15.03
N VAL A 58 8.44 0.17 16.12
CA VAL A 58 9.45 1.23 16.22
C VAL A 58 10.75 0.79 15.57
N ARG A 59 11.33 1.64 14.74
CA ARG A 59 12.60 1.44 14.05
C ARG A 59 13.56 2.57 14.42
N PRO A 60 14.83 2.27 14.72
CA PRO A 60 15.81 3.31 15.01
C PRO A 60 16.07 4.16 13.76
N PRO A 61 16.55 5.40 13.91
CA PRO A 61 16.98 6.23 12.79
C PRO A 61 17.96 5.49 11.88
N GLY A 62 17.79 5.61 10.56
CA GLY A 62 18.62 4.92 9.56
C GLY A 62 18.25 3.45 9.27
N ALA A 63 17.32 2.84 10.01
CA ALA A 63 16.86 1.49 9.69
C ALA A 63 16.05 1.43 8.38
N PRO A 64 16.15 0.34 7.59
CA PRO A 64 15.34 0.14 6.39
C PRO A 64 13.85 -0.02 6.76
N PRO A 65 12.92 0.25 5.81
CA PRO A 65 11.49 0.04 6.03
C PRO A 65 11.21 -1.44 6.24
N VAL A 66 10.16 -1.72 7.02
CA VAL A 66 9.61 -3.06 7.22
C VAL A 66 8.22 -3.13 6.57
N PRO A 67 7.73 -4.32 6.20
CA PRO A 67 6.34 -4.47 5.78
C PRO A 67 5.39 -3.92 6.86
N ALA A 68 4.59 -2.92 6.49
CA ALA A 68 3.61 -2.25 7.34
C ALA A 68 2.53 -1.62 6.45
N HIS A 69 1.37 -1.33 7.02
CA HIS A 69 0.25 -0.70 6.32
C HIS A 69 0.46 0.81 6.13
N ALA A 70 1.22 1.43 7.05
CA ALA A 70 1.66 2.82 6.97
C ALA A 70 3.07 2.98 7.56
N HIS A 71 3.80 3.97 7.04
CA HIS A 71 5.13 4.35 7.51
C HIS A 71 5.10 5.79 8.01
N LEU A 72 5.63 6.02 9.22
CA LEU A 72 5.75 7.32 9.86
C LEU A 72 7.23 7.65 10.06
N ASP A 73 7.64 8.87 9.77
CA ASP A 73 9.01 9.32 9.93
C ASP A 73 9.10 10.53 10.83
N ASP A 74 10.01 10.48 11.78
CA ASP A 74 10.29 11.58 12.70
C ASP A 74 10.92 12.75 11.93
N ALA A 75 10.17 13.83 11.80
CA ALA A 75 10.57 15.02 11.05
C ALA A 75 11.77 15.75 11.67
N THR A 76 12.13 15.46 12.93
CA THR A 76 13.30 16.05 13.59
C THR A 76 14.61 15.39 13.17
N LEU A 77 14.55 14.21 12.53
CA LEU A 77 15.72 13.56 11.97
C LEU A 77 16.20 14.37 10.75
N ALA A 78 17.25 15.19 10.95
CA ALA A 78 17.87 15.95 9.87
C ALA A 78 18.27 15.02 8.71
N ALA A 79 17.76 15.29 7.51
CA ALA A 79 17.99 14.46 6.34
C ALA A 79 19.47 14.47 5.91
N PRO A 80 20.12 13.30 5.87
CA PRO A 80 20.72 12.85 4.64
C PRO A 80 19.79 11.81 4.05
N ALA A 81 19.38 12.05 2.82
CA ALA A 81 18.58 11.18 1.97
C ALA A 81 18.68 9.69 2.38
N SER A 82 17.70 9.22 3.15
CA SER A 82 17.44 7.79 3.28
C SER A 82 16.30 7.46 2.34
N PRO A 83 16.58 7.13 1.06
CA PRO A 83 15.57 6.85 0.04
C PRO A 83 14.71 5.62 0.33
N THR A 84 14.95 4.92 1.45
CA THR A 84 14.36 3.62 1.74
C THR A 84 12.96 3.69 2.33
N TRP A 85 12.61 4.69 3.14
CA TRP A 85 11.21 4.86 3.62
C TRP A 85 10.31 5.57 2.59
N GLY A 86 10.93 6.18 1.58
CA GLY A 86 10.25 6.73 0.41
C GLY A 86 9.47 8.01 0.66
N THR A 87 8.96 8.58 -0.43
CA THR A 87 8.06 9.75 -0.50
C THR A 87 6.67 9.52 0.11
N THR A 88 6.42 8.32 0.63
CA THR A 88 5.12 7.87 1.14
C THR A 88 5.05 7.80 2.66
N ALA A 89 6.14 8.08 3.36
CA ALA A 89 6.12 8.15 4.81
C ALA A 89 5.46 9.47 5.26
N ILE A 90 4.56 9.38 6.25
CA ILE A 90 3.92 10.54 6.86
C ILE A 90 4.93 11.15 7.84
N ALA A 91 5.28 12.42 7.64
CA ALA A 91 6.19 13.12 8.53
C ALA A 91 5.46 13.54 9.82
N VAL A 92 6.00 13.17 10.97
CA VAL A 92 5.41 13.45 12.29
C VAL A 92 6.44 14.05 13.23
N ALA A 93 5.99 14.89 14.15
CA ALA A 93 6.80 15.42 15.24
C ALA A 93 5.95 15.59 16.50
N VAL A 94 6.59 15.59 17.67
CA VAL A 94 5.94 16.00 18.92
C VAL A 94 6.20 17.48 19.18
N SER A 95 5.17 18.20 19.61
CA SER A 95 5.31 19.60 20.01
C SER A 95 6.19 19.73 21.26
N ALA A 96 7.04 20.76 21.29
CA ALA A 96 7.82 21.08 22.48
C ALA A 96 6.89 21.49 23.63
N PRO A 97 7.17 21.09 24.89
CA PRO A 97 6.28 21.35 26.02
C PRO A 97 6.10 22.84 26.38
N ASP A 98 7.08 23.70 26.05
CA ASP A 98 7.12 25.11 26.49
C ASP A 98 7.46 26.11 25.36
N GLY A 99 7.31 25.71 24.09
CA GLY A 99 7.70 26.54 22.95
C GLY A 99 6.52 27.15 22.21
N ASP A 100 6.64 28.42 21.81
CA ASP A 100 5.90 29.02 20.70
C ASP A 100 5.85 27.99 19.56
N PRO A 101 4.69 27.73 18.89
CA PRO A 101 4.59 26.65 17.92
C PRO A 101 5.68 26.87 16.87
N ALA A 102 6.71 26.02 16.89
CA ALA A 102 7.71 26.02 15.84
C ALA A 102 6.94 25.96 14.51
N PRO A 103 7.27 26.82 13.53
CA PRO A 103 6.52 26.87 12.29
C PRO A 103 6.42 25.46 11.74
N THR A 104 5.19 24.94 11.67
CA THR A 104 4.93 23.59 11.18
C THR A 104 5.51 23.54 9.78
N ALA A 105 6.61 22.80 9.62
CA ALA A 105 7.13 22.55 8.29
C ALA A 105 5.99 21.94 7.47
N VAL A 106 5.70 22.51 6.31
CA VAL A 106 4.56 22.11 5.48
C VAL A 106 4.62 20.60 5.24
N GLY A 107 3.56 19.89 5.60
CA GLY A 107 3.48 18.43 5.47
C GLY A 107 3.92 17.62 6.70
N VAL A 108 4.30 18.27 7.82
CA VAL A 108 4.59 17.59 9.10
C VAL A 108 3.38 17.68 10.04
N LEU A 109 2.92 16.54 10.55
CA LEU A 109 1.86 16.48 11.56
C LEU A 109 2.43 16.61 12.97
N GLN A 110 1.91 17.55 13.75
CA GLN A 110 2.37 17.87 15.10
C GLN A 110 1.49 17.17 16.14
N LEU A 111 2.05 16.26 16.93
CA LEU A 111 1.33 15.59 18.01
C LEU A 111 1.49 16.35 19.34
N PRO A 112 0.41 16.47 20.16
CA PRO A 112 -0.91 15.83 20.00
C PRO A 112 -1.94 16.61 19.16
N ARG A 113 -1.57 17.77 18.61
CA ARG A 113 -2.49 18.67 17.89
C ARG A 113 -3.20 18.02 16.71
N ASP A 114 -2.47 17.24 15.91
CA ASP A 114 -2.91 16.67 14.64
C ASP A 114 -3.24 15.16 14.74
N THR A 115 -3.61 14.67 15.93
CA THR A 115 -3.91 13.24 16.17
C THR A 115 -5.01 12.69 15.26
N GLY A 116 -6.10 13.43 15.05
CA GLY A 116 -7.17 13.04 14.12
C GLY A 116 -6.71 12.99 12.66
N VAL A 117 -5.93 13.98 12.23
CA VAL A 117 -5.36 14.04 10.87
C VAL A 117 -4.38 12.88 10.64
N LEU A 118 -3.60 12.51 11.66
CA LEU A 118 -2.72 11.35 11.60
C LEU A 118 -3.53 10.05 11.45
N ALA A 119 -4.62 9.90 12.20
CA ALA A 119 -5.49 8.71 12.12
C ALA A 119 -6.09 8.56 10.70
N ASP A 120 -6.59 9.64 10.13
CA ASP A 120 -7.12 9.66 8.75
C ASP A 120 -6.03 9.30 7.73
N ALA A 121 -4.85 9.90 7.85
CA ALA A 121 -3.72 9.61 6.97
C ALA A 121 -3.29 8.14 7.04
N ILE A 122 -3.18 7.57 8.24
CA ILE A 122 -2.88 6.14 8.43
C ILE A 122 -3.93 5.26 7.74
N THR A 123 -5.21 5.60 7.89
CA THR A 123 -6.32 4.85 7.28
C THR A 123 -6.25 4.87 5.75
N VAL A 124 -6.01 6.05 5.15
CA VAL A 124 -5.84 6.19 3.69
C VAL A 124 -4.65 5.39 3.20
N HIS A 125 -3.51 5.44 3.89
CA HIS A 125 -2.31 4.68 3.54
C HIS A 125 -2.54 3.16 3.64
N ALA A 126 -3.21 2.71 4.71
CA ALA A 126 -3.56 1.30 4.91
C ALA A 126 -4.49 0.78 3.80
N ALA A 127 -5.48 1.57 3.39
CA ALA A 127 -6.35 1.21 2.27
C ALA A 127 -5.58 1.13 0.93
N SER A 128 -4.64 2.05 0.71
CA SER A 128 -3.83 2.06 -0.51
C SER A 128 -2.93 0.82 -0.64
N SER A 129 -2.29 0.40 0.47
CA SER A 129 -1.40 -0.75 0.52
C SER A 129 -2.14 -2.10 0.42
N ALA A 130 -3.43 -2.11 0.75
CA ALA A 130 -4.30 -3.28 0.58
C ALA A 130 -4.81 -3.46 -0.86
N SER A 131 -4.69 -2.45 -1.73
CA SER A 131 -5.19 -2.50 -3.11
C SER A 131 -4.06 -2.57 -4.14
N ARG A 132 -4.30 -3.23 -5.27
CA ARG A 132 -3.39 -3.20 -6.43
C ARG A 132 -4.10 -2.53 -7.58
N THR A 133 -3.61 -1.38 -7.99
CA THR A 133 -4.12 -0.65 -9.16
C THR A 133 -3.40 -1.12 -10.42
N VAL A 134 -4.15 -1.53 -11.43
CA VAL A 134 -3.62 -1.92 -12.75
C VAL A 134 -4.23 -1.01 -13.81
N GLY A 135 -3.38 -0.25 -14.51
CA GLY A 135 -3.78 0.52 -15.68
C GLY A 135 -3.70 -0.33 -16.95
N VAL A 136 -4.81 -0.46 -17.68
CA VAL A 136 -4.85 -1.16 -18.97
C VAL A 136 -4.94 -0.13 -20.09
N VAL A 137 -3.89 -0.02 -20.91
CA VAL A 137 -3.79 0.98 -21.98
C VAL A 137 -3.68 0.29 -23.33
N GLY A 138 -4.52 0.73 -24.29
CA GLY A 138 -4.44 0.31 -25.68
C GLY A 138 -3.60 1.28 -26.51
N ALA A 139 -2.80 0.76 -27.45
CA ALA A 139 -2.01 1.62 -28.34
C ALA A 139 -2.86 2.44 -29.34
N ARG A 140 -4.09 1.97 -29.63
CA ARG A 140 -5.09 2.59 -30.51
C ARG A 140 -6.50 2.23 -30.02
N GLY A 141 -7.52 2.93 -30.52
CA GLY A 141 -8.91 2.54 -30.31
C GLY A 141 -9.22 1.13 -30.84
N GLY A 142 -10.10 0.40 -30.17
CA GLY A 142 -10.57 -0.92 -30.62
C GLY A 142 -9.62 -2.10 -30.36
N VAL A 143 -8.47 -1.91 -29.70
CA VAL A 143 -7.53 -3.01 -29.40
C VAL A 143 -7.93 -3.91 -28.23
N GLY A 144 -9.14 -3.71 -27.67
CA GLY A 144 -9.66 -4.55 -26.59
C GLY A 144 -9.12 -4.21 -25.19
N ALA A 145 -8.64 -2.99 -24.95
CA ALA A 145 -8.20 -2.55 -23.61
C ALA A 145 -9.33 -2.70 -22.56
N SER A 146 -10.54 -2.23 -22.88
CA SER A 146 -11.71 -2.32 -22.00
C SER A 146 -12.11 -3.77 -21.70
N VAL A 147 -12.11 -4.65 -22.71
CA VAL A 147 -12.39 -6.08 -22.55
C VAL A 147 -11.33 -6.74 -21.67
N THR A 148 -10.05 -6.41 -21.87
CA THR A 148 -8.95 -6.94 -21.06
C THR A 148 -9.08 -6.49 -19.60
N ALA A 149 -9.41 -5.22 -19.35
CA ALA A 149 -9.63 -4.70 -18.00
C ALA A 149 -10.82 -5.39 -17.31
N ALA A 150 -11.92 -5.60 -18.02
CA ALA A 150 -13.09 -6.33 -17.52
C ALA A 150 -12.75 -7.80 -17.17
N LEU A 151 -12.02 -8.50 -18.03
CA LEU A 151 -11.59 -9.88 -17.78
C LEU A 151 -10.59 -9.98 -16.62
N LEU A 152 -9.69 -9.00 -16.47
CA LEU A 152 -8.77 -8.95 -15.35
C LEU A 152 -9.51 -8.75 -14.03
N ALA A 153 -10.47 -7.81 -13.98
CA ALA A 153 -11.31 -7.59 -12.82
C ALA A 153 -12.12 -8.84 -12.48
N ARG A 154 -12.72 -9.49 -13.49
CA ARG A 154 -13.45 -10.74 -13.31
C ARG A 154 -12.58 -11.86 -12.75
N SER A 155 -11.37 -12.02 -13.30
CA SER A 155 -10.41 -13.01 -12.80
C SER A 155 -10.03 -12.76 -11.33
N ALA A 156 -9.86 -11.50 -10.93
CA ALA A 156 -9.61 -11.16 -9.53
C ALA A 156 -10.79 -11.56 -8.63
N VAL A 157 -12.02 -11.27 -9.05
CA VAL A 157 -13.24 -11.68 -8.33
C VAL A 157 -13.37 -13.19 -8.25
N ASP A 158 -13.12 -13.93 -9.33
CA ASP A 158 -13.16 -15.39 -9.35
C ASP A 158 -12.12 -16.02 -8.39
N THR A 159 -11.05 -15.29 -8.05
CA THR A 159 -10.07 -15.68 -7.02
C THR A 159 -10.42 -15.24 -5.60
N GLY A 160 -11.64 -14.72 -5.38
CA GLY A 160 -12.13 -14.28 -4.08
C GLY A 160 -11.66 -12.90 -3.64
N ARG A 161 -11.20 -12.04 -4.57
CA ARG A 161 -10.77 -10.66 -4.27
C ARG A 161 -11.86 -9.66 -4.64
N SER A 162 -11.96 -8.57 -3.91
CA SER A 162 -12.73 -7.40 -4.35
C SER A 162 -12.00 -6.69 -5.49
N ALA A 163 -12.71 -6.32 -6.55
CA ALA A 163 -12.17 -5.54 -7.65
C ALA A 163 -13.12 -4.38 -7.99
N GLY A 164 -12.55 -3.21 -8.23
CA GLY A 164 -13.24 -2.05 -8.81
C GLY A 164 -12.70 -1.80 -10.21
N LEU A 165 -13.57 -1.38 -11.12
CA LEU A 165 -13.20 -1.04 -12.49
C LEU A 165 -13.61 0.39 -12.78
N VAL A 166 -12.66 1.20 -13.25
CA VAL A 166 -12.87 2.60 -13.63
C VAL A 166 -12.59 2.71 -15.11
N ASP A 167 -13.59 3.08 -15.90
CA ASP A 167 -13.45 3.33 -17.33
C ASP A 167 -13.23 4.82 -17.59
N LEU A 168 -12.09 5.14 -18.20
CA LEU A 168 -11.72 6.51 -18.57
C LEU A 168 -11.95 6.78 -20.07
N GLY A 169 -12.40 5.78 -20.83
CA GLY A 169 -12.59 5.83 -22.29
C GLY A 169 -14.03 5.56 -22.76
N GLY A 170 -14.93 5.11 -21.89
CA GLY A 170 -16.37 5.00 -22.13
C GLY A 170 -16.80 3.88 -23.08
N GLY A 171 -16.30 2.65 -22.87
CA GLY A 171 -16.76 1.46 -23.60
C GLY A 171 -16.99 0.23 -22.72
N LEU A 172 -16.89 0.38 -21.40
CA LEU A 172 -17.11 -0.69 -20.44
C LEU A 172 -18.60 -0.98 -20.21
N ASP A 173 -19.43 0.05 -20.26
CA ASP A 173 -20.88 -0.04 -20.21
C ASP A 173 -21.45 -0.95 -21.31
N VAL A 174 -20.93 -0.80 -22.54
CA VAL A 174 -21.25 -1.67 -23.70
C VAL A 174 -20.78 -3.11 -23.45
N VAL A 175 -19.56 -3.29 -22.93
CA VAL A 175 -19.01 -4.63 -22.63
C VAL A 175 -19.78 -5.34 -21.51
N LEU A 176 -20.28 -4.58 -20.54
CA LEU A 176 -21.04 -5.09 -19.41
C LEU A 176 -22.55 -5.17 -19.70
N GLY A 177 -23.01 -4.64 -20.83
CA GLY A 177 -24.43 -4.61 -21.22
C GLY A 177 -25.30 -3.78 -20.27
N ILE A 178 -24.72 -2.75 -19.64
CA ILE A 178 -25.39 -1.85 -18.67
C ILE A 178 -25.80 -0.53 -19.32
N GLU A 179 -25.99 -0.53 -20.63
CA GLU A 179 -26.36 0.64 -21.41
C GLU A 179 -27.82 1.01 -21.10
N ASP A 180 -28.05 2.18 -20.50
CA ASP A 180 -29.39 2.66 -20.15
C ASP A 180 -30.12 3.36 -21.33
N GLU A 181 -29.44 3.60 -22.46
CA GLU A 181 -30.02 4.31 -23.61
C GLU A 181 -29.90 3.48 -24.91
N PRO A 182 -31.01 3.16 -25.60
CA PRO A 182 -30.93 2.58 -26.94
C PRO A 182 -30.29 3.60 -27.90
N GLY A 183 -29.24 3.19 -28.61
CA GLY A 183 -28.62 4.05 -29.62
C GLY A 183 -29.63 4.59 -30.64
N PRO A 184 -29.46 5.83 -31.15
CA PRO A 184 -30.39 6.44 -32.10
C PRO A 184 -30.28 5.74 -33.46
N GLY A 185 -31.03 4.65 -33.62
CA GLY A 185 -30.90 3.75 -34.77
C GLY A 185 -32.13 2.89 -35.02
N GLY A 186 -33.33 3.39 -34.72
CA GLY A 186 -34.59 2.77 -35.16
C GLY A 186 -35.10 3.46 -36.42
N ARG A 187 -34.78 2.91 -37.60
CA ARG A 187 -35.46 3.27 -38.85
C ARG A 187 -36.90 2.76 -38.80
N THR A 188 -37.87 3.64 -38.99
CA THR A 188 -39.12 3.40 -39.72
C THR A 188 -39.45 4.62 -40.55
#